data_AF-J9ELG1-F1
#
_entry.id   AF-J9ELG1-F1
#
_cell.length_a   1.000
_cell.length_b   1.000
_cell.length_c   1.000
_cell.angle_alpha   90.00
_cell.angle_beta   90.00
_cell.angle_gamma   90.00
#
_symmetry.space_group_name_H-M   'P 1'
#
loop_
_entity.id
_entity.type
_entity.pdbx_description
1 polymer ?
#
loop_
_entity_poly.entity_id
_entity_poly.type
_entity_poly.pdbx_seq_one_letter_code
_entity_poly.pdbx_strand_id
1 'polypeptide(L)'
;MSVPKDNCTSISIHLENLWEIFRNDSFSERSIDLARLIAAYYLGFPLLAPRNPGSLPSLYEWPKSSSEVDLDKAVLLKRVDIAKTVSTICDERTPPVLLWACGHHIEAIYYCDQFRDLKSQAMLRFLEEQLSGLKFLQIFCEGRIEMAFNELDSVKAITEYGSVQNMQFSWGKLVDSLLQMDAIAETHAVNFLLDRILVKMCSIHEMMPLFVNTDISLPRPPVYMCATFIGFGKEQYCYIRLWILIQAYARLLSDANVLLICIEHFCWNFLEINGECE
;
A
#
# COMPACT_ATOMS: atom_id res chain seq x y z
N MET A 1 28.60 -19.75 -35.46
CA MET A 1 29.22 -18.99 -34.35
C MET A 1 28.58 -19.43 -33.06
N SER A 2 29.33 -20.11 -32.21
CA SER A 2 28.87 -20.71 -30.95
C SER A 2 28.78 -19.65 -29.86
N VAL A 3 27.60 -19.52 -29.26
CA VAL A 3 27.39 -18.75 -28.02
C VAL A 3 28.17 -19.44 -26.90
N PRO A 4 28.99 -18.73 -26.11
CA PRO A 4 29.76 -19.37 -25.04
C PRO A 4 28.80 -19.84 -23.93
N LYS A 5 28.82 -21.14 -23.65
CA LYS A 5 28.00 -21.81 -22.63
C LYS A 5 28.41 -21.48 -21.19
N ASP A 6 29.54 -20.80 -20.99
CA ASP A 6 30.16 -20.66 -19.67
C ASP A 6 29.63 -19.47 -18.85
N ASN A 7 28.95 -18.50 -19.46
CA ASN A 7 28.47 -17.29 -18.77
C ASN A 7 27.31 -17.55 -17.79
N CYS A 8 26.48 -18.56 -18.02
CA CYS A 8 25.32 -18.82 -17.16
C CYS A 8 25.73 -19.42 -15.81
N THR A 9 26.72 -20.33 -15.83
CA THR A 9 27.31 -20.92 -14.62
C THR A 9 28.08 -19.90 -13.79
N SER A 10 28.80 -18.97 -14.42
CA SER A 10 29.54 -17.93 -13.70
C SER A 10 28.63 -16.93 -13.00
N ILE A 11 27.50 -16.57 -13.62
CA ILE A 11 26.49 -15.68 -13.00
C ILE A 11 25.81 -16.36 -11.80
N SER A 12 25.47 -17.65 -11.89
CA SER A 12 24.87 -18.39 -10.76
C SER A 12 25.81 -18.44 -9.55
N ILE A 13 27.08 -18.80 -9.79
CA ILE A 13 28.11 -18.85 -8.74
C ILE A 13 28.34 -17.46 -8.13
N HIS A 14 28.28 -16.41 -8.95
CA HIS A 14 28.43 -15.04 -8.48
C HIS A 14 27.28 -14.62 -7.56
N LEU A 15 26.03 -14.96 -7.90
CA LEU A 15 24.85 -14.66 -7.09
C LEU A 15 24.85 -15.45 -5.76
N GLU A 16 25.24 -16.71 -5.79
CA GLU A 16 25.41 -17.52 -4.57
C GLU A 16 26.49 -16.93 -3.66
N ASN A 17 27.61 -16.48 -4.22
CA ASN A 17 28.66 -15.80 -3.47
C ASN A 17 28.17 -14.46 -2.89
N LEU A 18 27.41 -13.67 -3.64
CA LEU A 18 26.83 -12.41 -3.14
C LEU A 18 25.84 -12.66 -2.00
N TRP A 19 25.08 -13.75 -2.06
CA TRP A 19 24.17 -14.16 -1.00
C TRP A 19 24.93 -14.56 0.28
N GLU A 20 26.02 -15.30 0.16
CA GLU A 20 26.90 -15.59 1.30
C GLU A 20 27.58 -14.33 1.85
N ILE A 21 27.95 -13.36 0.99
CA ILE A 21 28.44 -12.05 1.44
C ILE A 21 27.36 -11.33 2.25
N PHE A 22 26.12 -11.29 1.78
CA PHE A 22 25.01 -10.68 2.52
C PHE A 22 24.83 -11.27 3.92
N ARG A 23 24.93 -12.61 4.05
CA ARG A 23 24.84 -13.28 5.36
C ARG A 23 25.95 -12.90 6.34
N ASN A 24 27.14 -12.61 5.81
CA ASN A 24 28.32 -12.31 6.63
C ASN A 24 28.51 -10.79 6.87
N ASP A 25 28.10 -9.95 5.92
CA ASP A 25 28.21 -8.49 5.96
C ASP A 25 27.06 -7.82 5.18
N SER A 26 25.95 -7.60 5.88
CA SER A 26 24.74 -7.00 5.30
C SER A 26 24.92 -5.55 4.88
N PHE A 27 25.91 -4.82 5.41
CA PHE A 27 26.11 -3.40 5.13
C PHE A 27 27.09 -3.14 3.98
N SER A 28 27.63 -4.21 3.36
CA SER A 28 28.51 -4.05 2.20
C SER A 28 27.76 -3.51 0.98
N GLU A 29 28.44 -2.70 0.15
CA GLU A 29 27.86 -2.21 -1.11
C GLU A 29 27.37 -3.34 -2.03
N ARG A 30 28.05 -4.49 -1.98
CA ARG A 30 27.68 -5.69 -2.75
C ARG A 30 26.35 -6.30 -2.28
N SER A 31 26.07 -6.24 -0.99
CA SER A 31 24.81 -6.70 -0.38
C SER A 31 23.64 -5.83 -0.85
N ILE A 32 23.86 -4.52 -0.92
CA ILE A 32 22.88 -3.54 -1.43
C ILE A 32 22.63 -3.77 -2.93
N ASP A 33 23.69 -3.94 -3.72
CA ASP A 33 23.60 -4.19 -5.16
C ASP A 33 22.85 -5.50 -5.46
N LEU A 34 23.09 -6.55 -4.68
CA LEU A 34 22.32 -7.80 -4.76
C LEU A 34 20.83 -7.54 -4.49
N ALA A 35 20.51 -6.82 -3.42
CA ALA A 35 19.13 -6.52 -3.06
C ALA A 35 18.41 -5.73 -4.17
N ARG A 36 19.07 -4.71 -4.74
CA ARG A 36 18.55 -3.91 -5.86
C ARG A 36 18.41 -4.72 -7.14
N LEU A 37 19.34 -5.63 -7.43
CA LEU A 37 19.25 -6.52 -8.59
C LEU A 37 18.05 -7.46 -8.48
N ILE A 38 17.82 -8.06 -7.32
CA ILE A 38 16.66 -8.94 -7.08
C ILE A 38 15.37 -8.11 -7.13
N ALA A 39 15.36 -6.89 -6.57
CA ALA A 39 14.23 -5.97 -6.70
C ALA A 39 13.91 -5.67 -8.18
N ALA A 40 14.91 -5.25 -8.97
CA ALA A 40 14.75 -4.97 -10.39
C ALA A 40 14.27 -6.20 -11.18
N TYR A 41 14.69 -7.40 -10.77
CA TYR A 41 14.15 -8.64 -11.30
C TYR A 41 12.64 -8.71 -11.08
N TYR A 42 12.14 -8.62 -9.85
CA TYR A 42 10.71 -8.74 -9.60
C TYR A 42 9.87 -7.56 -10.13
N LEU A 43 10.45 -6.36 -10.23
CA LEU A 43 9.78 -5.19 -10.81
C LEU A 43 9.70 -5.21 -12.35
N GLY A 44 10.35 -6.18 -13.01
CA GLY A 44 10.39 -6.23 -14.46
C GLY A 44 11.35 -5.24 -15.11
N PHE A 45 12.21 -4.58 -14.33
CA PHE A 45 13.18 -3.61 -14.82
C PHE A 45 14.36 -4.29 -15.58
N PRO A 46 15.11 -3.51 -16.37
CA PRO A 46 16.39 -3.94 -16.94
C PRO A 46 17.35 -4.40 -15.83
N LEU A 47 18.02 -5.53 -16.03
CA LEU A 47 18.96 -6.08 -15.05
C LEU A 47 20.36 -5.58 -15.34
N LEU A 48 21.03 -5.06 -14.31
CA LEU A 48 22.32 -4.39 -14.45
C LEU A 48 23.39 -5.08 -13.61
N ALA A 49 24.60 -5.19 -14.15
CA ALA A 49 25.82 -5.43 -13.39
C ALA A 49 26.77 -4.25 -13.54
N PRO A 50 27.48 -3.83 -12.48
CA PRO A 50 28.42 -2.72 -12.57
C PRO A 50 29.63 -3.12 -13.45
N ARG A 51 30.07 -2.24 -14.37
CA ARG A 51 31.30 -2.46 -15.16
C ARG A 51 32.58 -2.09 -14.41
N ASN A 52 32.50 -1.05 -13.60
CA ASN A 52 33.57 -0.52 -12.76
C ASN A 52 33.25 -0.87 -11.28
N PRO A 53 34.19 -0.76 -10.33
CA PRO A 53 33.93 -0.98 -8.90
C PRO A 53 33.05 0.10 -8.24
N GLY A 54 31.99 0.55 -8.92
CA GLY A 54 30.96 1.43 -8.38
C GLY A 54 29.67 0.66 -8.10
N SER A 55 28.86 1.18 -7.17
CA SER A 55 27.56 0.61 -6.83
C SER A 55 26.52 0.86 -7.93
N LEU A 56 25.52 -0.01 -7.97
CA LEU A 56 24.36 0.15 -8.85
C LEU A 56 23.53 1.37 -8.41
N PRO A 57 22.80 2.03 -9.35
CA PRO A 57 21.93 3.14 -8.98
C PRO A 57 20.84 2.68 -8.00
N SER A 58 20.28 3.64 -7.26
CA SER A 58 19.12 3.38 -6.40
C SER A 58 17.92 2.92 -7.22
N LEU A 59 16.93 2.28 -6.58
CA LEU A 59 15.70 1.87 -7.28
C LEU A 59 14.92 3.04 -7.90
N TYR A 60 15.08 4.26 -7.36
CA TYR A 60 14.46 5.48 -7.90
C TYR A 60 15.08 5.95 -9.21
N GLU A 61 16.38 5.73 -9.35
CA GLU A 61 17.18 6.11 -10.51
C GLU A 61 17.36 4.94 -11.47
N TRP A 62 16.74 3.80 -11.18
CA TRP A 62 16.85 2.61 -11.98
C TRP A 62 16.21 2.85 -13.36
N PRO A 63 16.90 2.53 -14.47
CA PRO A 63 16.35 2.73 -15.81
C PRO A 63 15.08 1.88 -15.96
N LYS A 64 14.00 2.47 -16.49
CA LYS A 64 12.72 1.76 -16.67
C LYS A 64 12.69 0.98 -17.98
N SER A 65 13.52 1.39 -18.94
CA SER A 65 13.65 0.75 -20.25
C SER A 65 15.11 0.46 -20.58
N SER A 66 15.36 -0.56 -21.41
CA SER A 66 16.72 -0.89 -21.85
C SER A 66 17.40 0.23 -22.64
N SER A 67 16.62 1.15 -23.23
CA SER A 67 17.11 2.33 -23.95
C SER A 67 17.66 3.42 -23.04
N GLU A 68 17.28 3.44 -21.76
CA GLU A 68 17.76 4.41 -20.77
C GLU A 68 19.07 3.98 -20.10
N VAL A 69 19.56 2.77 -20.42
CA VAL A 69 20.75 2.21 -19.78
C VAL A 69 22.02 2.84 -20.36
N ASP A 70 22.78 3.48 -19.49
CA ASP A 70 24.15 3.93 -19.79
C ASP A 70 25.10 2.72 -19.83
N LEU A 71 25.33 2.20 -21.05
CA LEU A 71 26.17 1.04 -21.29
C LEU A 71 27.66 1.28 -20.97
N ASP A 72 28.09 2.53 -20.82
CA ASP A 72 29.46 2.84 -20.41
C ASP A 72 29.66 2.56 -18.92
N LYS A 73 28.59 2.61 -18.12
CA LYS A 73 28.62 2.38 -16.65
C LYS A 73 28.17 0.99 -16.24
N ALA A 74 27.25 0.38 -16.98
CA ALA A 74 26.64 -0.89 -16.59
C ALA A 74 26.57 -1.90 -17.75
N VAL A 75 26.64 -3.18 -17.40
CA VAL A 75 26.35 -4.30 -18.31
C VAL A 75 24.89 -4.70 -18.14
N LEU A 76 24.17 -4.78 -19.26
CA LEU A 76 22.82 -5.33 -19.29
C LEU A 76 22.87 -6.87 -19.18
N LEU A 77 22.24 -7.42 -18.16
CA LEU A 77 22.13 -8.85 -17.94
C LEU A 77 20.87 -9.41 -18.59
N LYS A 78 20.95 -10.63 -19.13
CA LYS A 78 19.76 -11.32 -19.64
C LYS A 78 19.01 -11.97 -18.50
N ARG A 79 17.71 -11.68 -18.41
CA ARG A 79 16.81 -12.24 -17.40
C ARG A 79 16.80 -13.77 -17.37
N VAL A 80 16.87 -14.42 -18.52
CA VAL A 80 16.89 -15.89 -18.64
C VAL A 80 18.10 -16.50 -17.94
N ASP A 81 19.24 -15.80 -17.94
CA ASP A 81 20.50 -16.30 -17.38
C ASP A 81 20.48 -16.27 -15.83
N ILE A 82 19.60 -15.46 -15.24
CA ILE A 82 19.52 -15.21 -13.79
C ILE A 82 18.24 -15.81 -13.17
N ALA A 83 17.20 -16.01 -13.98
CA ALA A 83 15.88 -16.42 -13.51
C ALA A 83 15.92 -17.71 -12.68
N LYS A 84 16.70 -18.71 -13.11
CA LYS A 84 16.81 -19.99 -12.40
C LYS A 84 17.40 -19.78 -11.00
N THR A 85 18.50 -19.04 -10.90
CA THR A 85 19.20 -18.80 -9.63
C THR A 85 18.37 -17.94 -8.67
N VAL A 86 17.78 -16.84 -9.17
CA VAL A 86 16.94 -15.97 -8.34
C VAL A 86 15.71 -16.72 -7.84
N SER A 87 15.00 -17.44 -8.70
CA SER A 87 13.79 -18.18 -8.28
C SER A 87 14.08 -19.33 -7.31
N THR A 88 15.30 -19.89 -7.30
CA THR A 88 15.67 -20.93 -6.33
C THR A 88 16.08 -20.38 -4.96
N ILE A 89 16.57 -19.14 -4.89
CA ILE A 89 17.16 -18.57 -3.67
C ILE A 89 16.24 -17.54 -3.02
N CYS A 90 15.51 -16.76 -3.84
CA CYS A 90 14.78 -15.58 -3.41
C CYS A 90 13.36 -15.59 -3.95
N ASP A 91 12.41 -15.05 -3.18
CA ASP A 91 11.05 -14.75 -3.62
C ASP A 91 10.82 -13.23 -3.73
N GLU A 92 9.61 -12.82 -4.11
CA GLU A 92 9.19 -11.42 -4.20
C GLU A 92 9.20 -10.66 -2.85
N ARG A 93 9.28 -11.38 -1.73
CA ARG A 93 9.34 -10.79 -0.38
C ARG A 93 10.78 -10.56 0.06
N THR A 94 11.73 -11.19 -0.63
CA THR A 94 13.15 -11.12 -0.29
C THR A 94 13.74 -9.71 -0.47
N PRO A 95 13.51 -8.98 -1.57
CA PRO A 95 14.10 -7.65 -1.77
C PRO A 95 13.84 -6.64 -0.65
N PRO A 96 12.61 -6.42 -0.15
CA PRO A 96 12.38 -5.44 0.90
C PRO A 96 13.06 -5.86 2.21
N VAL A 97 13.17 -7.16 2.51
CA VAL A 97 13.90 -7.64 3.69
C VAL A 97 15.39 -7.37 3.57
N LEU A 98 15.99 -7.64 2.41
CA LEU A 98 17.41 -7.37 2.18
C LEU A 98 17.71 -5.88 2.24
N LEU A 99 16.93 -5.05 1.52
CA LEU A 99 17.07 -3.60 1.53
C LEU A 99 16.92 -3.03 2.94
N TRP A 100 15.97 -3.58 3.71
CA TRP A 100 15.77 -3.17 5.10
C TRP A 100 17.00 -3.50 5.96
N ALA A 101 17.50 -4.73 5.89
CA ALA A 101 18.70 -5.16 6.63
C ALA A 101 19.96 -4.36 6.25
N CYS A 102 20.04 -3.86 5.01
CA CYS A 102 21.11 -2.99 4.56
C CYS A 102 20.96 -1.52 5.00
N GLY A 103 19.88 -1.14 5.69
CA GLY A 103 19.60 0.26 6.07
C GLY A 103 18.97 1.12 4.96
N HIS A 104 18.56 0.52 3.84
CA HIS A 104 17.91 1.18 2.71
C HIS A 104 16.37 1.13 2.83
N HIS A 105 15.84 1.58 3.97
CA HIS A 105 14.42 1.42 4.33
C HIS A 105 13.46 2.11 3.35
N ILE A 106 13.82 3.30 2.87
CA ILE A 106 13.00 4.05 1.90
C ILE A 106 12.91 3.28 0.57
N GLU A 107 14.02 2.72 0.07
CA GLU A 107 14.01 1.86 -1.14
C GLU A 107 13.18 0.58 -0.93
N ALA A 108 13.20 0.00 0.28
CA ALA A 108 12.34 -1.14 0.62
C ALA A 108 10.85 -0.76 0.56
N ILE A 109 10.48 0.40 1.10
CA ILE A 109 9.11 0.95 1.01
C ILE A 109 8.73 1.17 -0.47
N TYR A 110 9.60 1.81 -1.25
CA TYR A 110 9.37 2.07 -2.67
C TYR A 110 9.15 0.79 -3.48
N TYR A 111 9.93 -0.26 -3.20
CA TYR A 111 9.74 -1.56 -3.83
C TYR A 111 8.36 -2.14 -3.49
N CYS A 112 7.98 -2.15 -2.20
CA CYS A 112 6.69 -2.67 -1.76
C CYS A 112 5.49 -1.89 -2.32
N ASP A 113 5.65 -0.59 -2.58
CA ASP A 113 4.62 0.24 -3.19
C ASP A 113 4.28 -0.16 -4.62
N GLN A 114 5.18 -0.87 -5.32
CA GLN A 114 4.91 -1.38 -6.67
C GLN A 114 3.92 -2.57 -6.67
N PHE A 115 3.71 -3.18 -5.51
CA PHE A 115 2.79 -4.31 -5.34
C PHE A 115 1.48 -3.83 -4.71
N ARG A 116 0.44 -4.66 -4.74
CA ARG A 116 -0.87 -4.34 -4.11
C ARG A 116 -0.99 -4.91 -2.70
N ASP A 117 0.12 -5.04 -1.99
CA ASP A 117 0.15 -5.53 -0.61
C ASP A 117 0.14 -4.36 0.40
N LEU A 118 -1.07 -3.88 0.69
CA LEU A 118 -1.27 -2.75 1.62
C LEU A 118 -0.76 -3.05 3.04
N LYS A 119 -0.78 -4.32 3.46
CA LYS A 119 -0.32 -4.71 4.80
C LYS A 119 1.18 -4.49 4.93
N SER A 120 1.96 -4.98 3.98
CA SER A 120 3.41 -4.78 3.98
C SER A 120 3.79 -3.32 3.78
N GLN A 121 3.07 -2.59 2.93
CA GLN A 121 3.27 -1.15 2.74
C GLN A 121 3.08 -0.34 4.02
N ALA A 122 2.02 -0.63 4.78
CA ALA A 122 1.75 0.03 6.06
C ALA A 122 2.80 -0.38 7.11
N MET A 123 3.14 -1.66 7.19
CA MET A 123 4.07 -2.17 8.21
C MET A 123 5.49 -1.60 8.03
N LEU A 124 6.01 -1.50 6.81
CA LEU A 124 7.33 -0.89 6.58
C LEU A 124 7.34 0.60 6.94
N ARG A 125 6.25 1.33 6.67
CA ARG A 125 6.13 2.74 7.06
C ARG A 125 6.02 2.91 8.56
N PHE A 126 5.26 2.05 9.23
CA PHE A 126 5.20 2.00 10.69
C PHE A 126 6.60 1.82 11.29
N LEU A 127 7.35 0.83 10.82
CA LEU A 127 8.70 0.56 11.30
C LEU A 127 9.64 1.75 11.04
N GLU A 128 9.58 2.34 9.85
CA GLU A 128 10.45 3.48 9.50
C GLU A 128 10.09 4.73 10.31
N GLU A 129 8.81 4.93 10.59
CA GLU A 129 8.33 6.01 11.46
C GLU A 129 8.86 5.85 12.89
N GLN A 130 8.92 4.62 13.43
CA GLN A 130 9.53 4.36 14.74
C GLN A 130 11.04 4.63 14.77
N LEU A 131 11.74 4.44 13.64
CA LEU A 131 13.18 4.66 13.55
C LEU A 131 13.55 6.12 13.31
N SER A 132 12.83 6.80 12.41
CA SER A 132 13.13 8.15 11.95
C SER A 132 12.39 9.25 12.71
N GLY A 133 11.29 8.91 13.39
CA GLY A 133 10.34 9.88 13.96
C GLY A 133 9.52 10.65 12.92
N LEU A 134 9.63 10.28 11.64
CA LEU A 134 8.88 10.90 10.55
C LEU A 134 7.56 10.17 10.33
N LYS A 135 6.50 10.95 10.13
CA LYS A 135 5.10 10.49 10.06
C LYS A 135 4.71 9.77 8.76
N PHE A 136 5.50 8.78 8.33
CA PHE A 136 5.30 8.08 7.06
C PHE A 136 4.00 7.26 7.00
N LEU A 137 3.59 6.62 8.10
CA LEU A 137 2.36 5.86 8.15
C LEU A 137 1.15 6.78 8.08
N GLN A 138 1.17 7.90 8.82
CA GLN A 138 0.11 8.91 8.75
C GLN A 138 -0.08 9.44 7.32
N ILE A 139 1.01 9.84 6.64
CA ILE A 139 0.94 10.33 5.25
C ILE A 139 0.36 9.26 4.31
N PHE A 140 0.72 7.99 4.52
CA PHE A 140 0.16 6.89 3.75
C PHE A 140 -1.35 6.72 3.99
N CYS A 141 -1.80 6.73 5.24
CA CYS A 141 -3.21 6.67 5.61
C CYS A 141 -4.01 7.81 4.97
N GLU A 142 -3.51 9.05 5.06
CA GLU A 142 -4.11 10.23 4.42
C GLU A 142 -4.21 10.05 2.90
N GLY A 143 -3.14 9.57 2.25
CA GLY A 143 -3.15 9.26 0.82
C GLY A 143 -4.18 8.17 0.43
N ARG A 144 -4.36 7.13 1.27
CA ARG A 144 -5.40 6.11 1.07
C ARG A 144 -6.81 6.70 1.18
N ILE A 145 -7.02 7.61 2.12
CA ILE A 145 -8.29 8.31 2.31
C ILE A 145 -8.60 9.16 1.07
N GLU A 146 -7.64 9.95 0.59
CA GLU A 146 -7.81 10.79 -0.60
C GLU A 146 -8.13 9.96 -1.85
N MET A 147 -7.45 8.82 -2.05
CA MET A 147 -7.78 7.90 -3.15
C MET A 147 -9.22 7.38 -3.05
N ALA A 148 -9.69 7.01 -1.86
CA ALA A 148 -11.06 6.53 -1.67
C ALA A 148 -12.11 7.61 -1.98
N PHE A 149 -11.85 8.88 -1.63
CA PHE A 149 -12.73 9.99 -1.99
C PHE A 149 -12.72 10.29 -3.50
N ASN A 150 -11.56 10.18 -4.15
CA ASN A 150 -11.46 10.32 -5.60
C ASN A 150 -12.24 9.21 -6.33
N GLU A 151 -12.14 7.97 -5.85
CA GLU A 151 -12.94 6.85 -6.35
C GLU A 151 -14.44 7.10 -6.15
N LEU A 152 -14.85 7.60 -4.98
CA LEU A 152 -16.25 7.95 -4.68
C LEU A 152 -16.79 9.07 -5.60
N ASP A 153 -15.95 10.02 -6.00
CA ASP A 153 -16.33 11.09 -6.92
C ASP A 153 -16.48 10.60 -8.36
N SER A 154 -15.76 9.53 -8.71
CA SER A 154 -15.84 8.88 -10.02
C SER A 154 -17.12 8.04 -10.23
N VAL A 155 -17.95 7.86 -9.19
CA VAL A 155 -19.19 7.07 -9.20
C VAL A 155 -20.19 7.50 -10.29
N LYS A 156 -20.08 8.71 -10.84
CA LYS A 156 -20.89 9.18 -11.98
C LYS A 156 -20.82 8.25 -13.21
N ALA A 157 -19.78 7.42 -13.32
CA ALA A 157 -19.59 6.46 -14.41
C ALA A 157 -20.07 5.02 -14.09
N ILE A 158 -20.59 4.77 -12.89
CA ILE A 158 -20.92 3.43 -12.42
C ILE A 158 -22.36 3.08 -12.78
N THR A 159 -22.53 2.19 -13.76
CA THR A 159 -23.84 1.70 -14.24
C THR A 159 -24.32 0.43 -13.55
N GLU A 160 -23.48 -0.23 -12.75
CA GLU A 160 -23.75 -1.56 -12.22
C GLU A 160 -23.89 -1.58 -10.69
N TYR A 161 -24.88 -2.33 -10.20
CA TYR A 161 -25.15 -2.49 -8.76
C TYR A 161 -24.00 -3.20 -8.03
N GLY A 162 -23.31 -4.14 -8.69
CA GLY A 162 -22.15 -4.84 -8.12
C GLY A 162 -20.98 -3.92 -7.78
N SER A 163 -20.75 -2.87 -8.57
CA SER A 163 -19.72 -1.87 -8.29
C SER A 163 -20.04 -1.00 -7.07
N VAL A 164 -21.32 -0.72 -6.79
CA VAL A 164 -21.73 -0.01 -5.57
C VAL A 164 -21.45 -0.86 -4.33
N GLN A 165 -21.76 -2.15 -4.37
CA GLN A 165 -21.46 -3.08 -3.28
C GLN A 165 -19.95 -3.23 -3.05
N ASN A 166 -19.17 -3.37 -4.12
CA ASN A 166 -17.70 -3.43 -4.03
C ASN A 166 -17.12 -2.16 -3.41
N MET A 167 -17.65 -0.99 -3.77
CA MET A 167 -17.23 0.27 -3.18
C MET A 167 -17.60 0.35 -1.69
N GLN A 168 -18.83 -0.02 -1.32
CA GLN A 168 -19.24 -0.07 0.08
C GLN A 168 -18.34 -1.01 0.91
N PHE A 169 -18.01 -2.18 0.36
CA PHE A 169 -17.10 -3.12 1.00
C PHE A 169 -15.68 -2.55 1.15
N SER A 170 -15.17 -1.88 0.12
CA SER A 170 -13.87 -1.20 0.14
C SER A 170 -13.81 -0.11 1.23
N TRP A 171 -14.85 0.71 1.33
CA TRP A 171 -14.99 1.72 2.38
C TRP A 171 -15.05 1.11 3.78
N GLY A 172 -15.77 0.00 3.96
CA GLY A 172 -15.79 -0.73 5.23
C GLY A 172 -14.39 -1.21 5.64
N LYS A 173 -13.64 -1.81 4.71
CA LYS A 173 -12.26 -2.24 4.96
C LYS A 173 -11.32 -1.08 5.25
N LEU A 174 -11.50 0.06 4.59
CA LEU A 174 -10.72 1.27 4.85
C LEU A 174 -10.93 1.71 6.30
N VAL A 175 -12.18 1.84 6.73
CA VAL A 175 -12.54 2.20 8.11
C VAL A 175 -11.91 1.25 9.11
N ASP A 176 -12.09 -0.06 8.94
CA ASP A 176 -11.52 -1.07 9.85
C ASP A 176 -9.99 -0.96 9.95
N SER A 177 -9.33 -0.78 8.81
CA SER A 177 -7.87 -0.70 8.74
C SER A 177 -7.35 0.56 9.43
N LEU A 178 -8.00 1.70 9.22
CA LEU A 178 -7.60 2.97 9.82
C LEU A 178 -7.84 2.98 11.33
N LEU A 179 -8.94 2.40 11.81
CA LEU A 179 -9.20 2.24 13.25
C LEU A 179 -8.09 1.40 13.91
N GLN A 180 -7.69 0.29 13.29
CA GLN A 180 -6.60 -0.54 13.79
C GLN A 180 -5.25 0.19 13.75
N MET A 181 -4.97 0.93 12.68
CA MET A 181 -3.72 1.71 12.57
C MET A 181 -3.66 2.83 13.60
N ASP A 182 -4.73 3.59 13.80
CA ASP A 182 -4.79 4.66 14.81
C ASP A 182 -4.70 4.11 16.23
N ALA A 183 -5.29 2.96 16.51
CA ALA A 183 -5.19 2.30 17.81
C ALA A 183 -3.76 1.89 18.18
N ILE A 184 -2.93 1.58 17.18
CA ILE A 184 -1.55 1.10 17.39
C ILE A 184 -0.54 2.24 17.31
N ALA A 185 -0.74 3.17 16.36
CA ALA A 185 0.27 4.13 15.94
C ALA A 185 -0.18 5.60 16.04
N GLU A 186 -1.38 5.85 16.57
CA GLU A 186 -1.91 7.21 16.80
C GLU A 186 -1.81 8.13 15.58
N THR A 187 -2.06 7.59 14.37
CA THR A 187 -1.83 8.34 13.12
C THR A 187 -2.81 9.51 12.91
N HIS A 188 -3.85 9.61 13.75
CA HIS A 188 -4.98 10.54 13.64
C HIS A 188 -5.76 10.45 12.32
N ALA A 189 -5.59 9.36 11.57
CA ALA A 189 -6.23 9.17 10.28
C ALA A 189 -7.75 8.96 10.40
N VAL A 190 -8.23 8.44 11.53
CA VAL A 190 -9.66 8.30 11.83
C VAL A 190 -10.32 9.67 11.97
N ASN A 191 -9.70 10.59 12.70
CA ASN A 191 -10.21 11.97 12.84
C ASN A 191 -10.22 12.68 11.48
N PHE A 192 -9.13 12.54 10.71
CA PHE A 192 -9.07 13.09 9.36
C PHE A 192 -10.16 12.50 8.45
N LEU A 193 -10.38 11.18 8.49
CA LEU A 193 -11.43 10.53 7.72
C LEU A 193 -12.82 11.04 8.13
N LEU A 194 -13.08 11.16 9.44
CA LEU A 194 -14.35 11.66 9.97
C LEU A 194 -14.65 13.07 9.48
N ASP A 195 -13.69 13.98 9.58
CA ASP A 195 -13.83 15.36 9.10
C ASP A 195 -14.10 15.40 7.60
N ARG A 196 -13.35 14.63 6.81
CA ARG A 196 -13.54 14.54 5.35
C ARG A 196 -14.90 13.97 4.99
N ILE A 197 -15.39 12.96 5.70
CA ILE A 197 -16.73 12.38 5.50
C ILE A 197 -17.79 13.45 5.73
N LEU A 198 -17.76 14.15 6.86
CA LEU A 198 -18.76 15.17 7.22
C LEU A 198 -18.79 16.31 6.19
N VAL A 199 -17.62 16.85 5.84
CA VAL A 199 -17.50 17.91 4.82
C VAL A 199 -18.07 17.43 3.49
N LYS A 200 -17.78 16.18 3.09
CA LYS A 200 -18.26 15.63 1.83
C LYS A 200 -19.77 15.41 1.83
N MET A 201 -20.34 14.95 2.93
CA MET A 201 -21.78 14.76 3.08
C MET A 201 -22.52 16.09 2.96
N CYS A 202 -22.05 17.14 3.64
CA CYS A 202 -22.60 18.50 3.51
C CYS A 202 -22.54 18.99 2.07
N SER A 203 -21.39 18.84 1.41
CA SER A 203 -21.21 19.24 0.01
C SER A 203 -22.14 18.48 -0.95
N ILE A 204 -22.35 17.17 -0.74
CA ILE A 204 -23.27 16.38 -1.58
C ILE A 204 -24.72 16.81 -1.33
N HIS A 205 -25.10 17.09 -0.09
CA HIS A 205 -26.43 17.57 0.26
C HIS A 205 -26.74 18.92 -0.41
N GLU A 206 -25.80 19.85 -0.45
CA GLU A 206 -25.94 21.13 -1.16
C GLU A 206 -26.14 20.97 -2.68
N MET A 207 -25.61 19.89 -3.27
CA MET A 207 -25.77 19.59 -4.70
C MET A 207 -27.11 18.92 -5.04
N MET A 208 -27.88 18.48 -4.05
CA MET A 208 -29.17 17.82 -4.29
C MET A 208 -30.23 18.83 -4.79
N PRO A 209 -31.12 18.42 -5.70
CA PRO A 209 -32.19 19.29 -6.18
C PRO A 209 -33.12 19.69 -5.02
N LEU A 210 -33.46 20.98 -4.97
CA LEU A 210 -34.39 21.55 -3.97
C LEU A 210 -35.81 20.99 -4.12
N PHE A 211 -36.20 20.66 -5.35
CA PHE A 211 -37.51 20.11 -5.68
C PHE A 211 -37.40 18.61 -5.90
N VAL A 212 -38.28 17.88 -5.22
CA VAL A 212 -38.35 16.43 -5.24
C VAL A 212 -39.14 16.00 -6.45
N ASN A 213 -38.67 15.00 -7.17
CA ASN A 213 -39.52 14.32 -8.13
C ASN A 213 -40.72 13.69 -7.37
N THR A 214 -41.94 14.05 -7.76
CA THR A 214 -43.19 13.56 -7.16
C THR A 214 -43.36 12.04 -7.26
N ASP A 215 -42.59 11.39 -8.13
CA ASP A 215 -42.61 9.95 -8.35
C ASP A 215 -41.78 9.15 -7.33
N ILE A 216 -41.07 9.80 -6.40
CA ILE A 216 -40.22 9.13 -5.39
C ILE A 216 -41.01 8.89 -4.09
N SER A 217 -41.14 7.63 -3.67
CA SER A 217 -41.74 7.25 -2.39
C SER A 217 -40.86 7.64 -1.19
N LEU A 218 -41.45 8.24 -0.16
CA LEU A 218 -40.80 8.54 1.12
C LEU A 218 -40.80 7.31 2.06
N PRO A 219 -39.81 7.15 2.97
CA PRO A 219 -38.67 8.03 3.22
C PRO A 219 -37.58 7.90 2.14
N ARG A 220 -36.92 9.01 1.83
CA ARG A 220 -35.92 9.05 0.75
C ARG A 220 -34.72 8.15 1.08
N PRO A 221 -34.16 7.42 0.10
CA PRO A 221 -32.76 7.02 0.16
C PRO A 221 -31.92 8.27 0.48
N PRO A 222 -30.86 8.17 1.30
CA PRO A 222 -30.21 6.96 1.77
C PRO A 222 -30.56 6.61 3.22
N VAL A 223 -31.68 7.09 3.78
CA VAL A 223 -31.90 6.95 5.25
C VAL A 223 -32.19 5.50 5.66
N TYR A 224 -32.85 4.70 4.81
CA TYR A 224 -33.26 3.33 5.17
C TYR A 224 -32.94 2.24 4.12
N MET A 225 -32.62 2.61 2.88
CA MET A 225 -32.24 1.64 1.84
C MET A 225 -31.26 2.25 0.85
N CYS A 226 -30.28 1.45 0.42
CA CYS A 226 -29.53 1.69 -0.81
C CYS A 226 -30.51 1.66 -1.98
N ALA A 227 -30.45 2.63 -2.89
CA ALA A 227 -31.30 2.63 -4.08
C ALA A 227 -31.02 1.35 -4.89
N THR A 228 -31.98 0.41 -4.89
CA THR A 228 -31.93 -0.83 -5.69
C THR A 228 -32.08 -0.55 -7.18
N PHE A 229 -32.54 0.65 -7.53
CA PHE A 229 -32.70 1.12 -8.90
C PHE A 229 -31.64 2.19 -9.21
N ILE A 230 -30.70 1.85 -10.09
CA ILE A 230 -29.77 2.83 -10.68
C ILE A 230 -30.55 3.57 -11.77
N GLY A 231 -31.34 4.56 -11.36
CA GLY A 231 -31.92 5.52 -12.29
C GLY A 231 -30.85 6.50 -12.78
N PHE A 232 -30.92 6.92 -14.05
CA PHE A 232 -29.98 7.82 -14.72
C PHE A 232 -30.10 9.31 -14.29
N GLY A 233 -30.19 9.61 -12.99
CA GLY A 233 -30.31 10.98 -12.49
C GLY A 233 -29.17 11.41 -11.57
N LYS A 234 -28.85 12.70 -11.58
CA LYS A 234 -27.83 13.31 -10.71
C LYS A 234 -28.12 13.08 -9.22
N GLU A 235 -29.41 13.05 -8.87
CA GLU A 235 -29.89 12.84 -7.51
C GLU A 235 -29.57 11.43 -6.98
N GLN A 236 -29.71 10.40 -7.83
CA GLN A 236 -29.40 9.00 -7.48
C GLN A 236 -27.92 8.81 -7.17
N TYR A 237 -27.02 9.45 -7.93
CA TYR A 237 -25.58 9.41 -7.63
C TYR A 237 -25.27 10.06 -6.28
N CYS A 238 -25.95 11.17 -5.94
CA CYS A 238 -25.81 11.78 -4.62
C CYS A 238 -26.32 10.84 -3.51
N TYR A 239 -27.43 10.14 -3.73
CA TYR A 239 -27.93 9.15 -2.76
C TYR A 239 -26.97 7.98 -2.54
N ILE A 240 -26.38 7.42 -3.61
CA ILE A 240 -25.41 6.33 -3.49
C ILE A 240 -24.17 6.80 -2.71
N ARG A 241 -23.64 7.98 -3.03
CA ARG A 241 -22.45 8.52 -2.36
C ARG A 241 -22.72 8.80 -0.88
N LEU A 242 -23.86 9.41 -0.57
CA LEU A 242 -24.28 9.60 0.82
C LEU A 242 -24.49 8.27 1.54
N TRP A 243 -25.10 7.27 0.90
CA TRP A 243 -25.28 5.94 1.51
C TRP A 243 -23.94 5.34 1.95
N ILE A 244 -22.95 5.32 1.06
CA ILE A 244 -21.61 4.80 1.37
C ILE A 244 -20.97 5.57 2.53
N LEU A 245 -21.06 6.90 2.50
CA LEU A 245 -20.50 7.76 3.55
C LEU A 245 -21.22 7.58 4.90
N ILE A 246 -22.55 7.45 4.92
CA ILE A 246 -23.33 7.19 6.15
C ILE A 246 -22.92 5.85 6.75
N GLN A 247 -22.78 4.81 5.93
CA GLN A 247 -22.37 3.49 6.40
C GLN A 247 -20.94 3.50 6.94
N ALA A 248 -20.01 4.18 6.27
CA ALA A 248 -18.65 4.35 6.77
C ALA A 248 -18.62 5.13 8.09
N TYR A 249 -19.40 6.21 8.20
CA TYR A 249 -19.53 7.01 9.42
C TYR A 249 -20.13 6.21 10.58
N ALA A 250 -21.23 5.50 10.34
CA ALA A 250 -21.86 4.65 11.34
C ALA A 250 -20.91 3.56 11.83
N ARG A 251 -20.13 2.97 10.93
CA ARG A 251 -19.11 1.98 11.26
C ARG A 251 -17.98 2.57 12.09
N LEU A 252 -17.46 3.75 11.72
CA LEU A 252 -16.46 4.47 12.51
C LEU A 252 -16.93 4.69 13.95
N LEU A 253 -18.18 5.15 14.13
CA LEU A 253 -18.74 5.39 15.47
C LEU A 253 -18.98 4.09 16.25
N SER A 254 -19.51 3.06 15.60
CA SER A 254 -19.74 1.75 16.23
C SER A 254 -18.43 1.13 16.69
N ASP A 255 -17.47 1.07 15.79
CA ASP A 255 -16.25 0.30 16.00
C ASP A 255 -15.22 1.07 16.82
N ALA A 256 -15.20 2.41 16.79
CA ALA A 256 -14.40 3.20 17.74
C ALA A 256 -14.87 3.00 19.18
N ASN A 257 -16.18 2.93 19.41
CA ASN A 257 -16.73 2.65 20.75
C ASN A 257 -16.38 1.23 21.22
N VAL A 258 -16.38 0.24 20.31
CA VAL A 258 -15.98 -1.14 20.63
C VAL A 258 -14.46 -1.26 20.82
N LEU A 259 -13.66 -0.64 19.95
CA LEU A 259 -12.19 -0.66 20.05
C LEU A 259 -11.71 -0.02 21.33
N LEU A 260 -12.28 1.12 21.75
CA LEU A 260 -11.91 1.78 22.99
C LEU A 260 -12.06 0.83 24.18
N ILE A 261 -13.21 0.14 24.27
CA ILE A 261 -13.46 -0.85 25.32
C ILE A 261 -12.49 -2.03 25.24
N CYS A 262 -12.16 -2.51 24.03
CA CYS A 262 -11.20 -3.60 23.85
C CYS A 262 -9.75 -3.20 24.19
N ILE A 263 -9.34 -1.99 23.83
CA ILE A 263 -8.02 -1.43 24.17
C ILE A 263 -7.92 -1.22 25.68
N GLU A 264 -8.94 -0.62 26.30
CA GLU A 264 -9.00 -0.47 27.75
C GLU A 264 -8.88 -1.84 28.43
N HIS A 265 -9.65 -2.83 27.99
CA HIS A 265 -9.58 -4.19 28.52
C HIS A 265 -8.19 -4.83 28.35
N PHE A 266 -7.56 -4.68 27.19
CA PHE A 266 -6.21 -5.18 26.94
C PHE A 266 -5.16 -4.49 27.83
N CYS A 267 -5.21 -3.17 27.93
CA CYS A 267 -4.33 -2.38 28.79
C CYS A 267 -4.50 -2.76 30.27
N TRP A 268 -5.73 -2.97 30.73
CA TRP A 268 -6.03 -3.45 32.08
C TRP A 268 -5.41 -4.82 32.35
N ASN A 269 -5.61 -5.80 31.46
CA ASN A 269 -5.03 -7.14 31.61
C ASN A 269 -3.50 -7.10 31.56
N PHE A 270 -2.92 -6.26 30.71
CA PHE A 270 -1.46 -6.10 30.61
C PHE A 270 -0.86 -5.49 31.88
N LEU A 271 -1.53 -4.52 32.49
CA LEU A 271 -1.12 -3.92 33.76
C LEU A 271 -1.27 -4.89 34.94
N GLU A 272 -2.32 -5.72 34.94
CA GLU A 272 -2.53 -6.74 35.97
C GLU A 272 -1.44 -7.82 35.93
N ILE A 273 -1.11 -8.33 34.73
CA ILE A 273 -0.05 -9.32 34.52
C ILE A 273 1.33 -8.78 34.94
N ASN A 274 1.62 -7.50 34.69
CA ASN A 274 2.90 -6.90 35.06
C ASN A 274 2.93 -6.36 36.50
N GLY A 275 1.78 -6.09 37.11
CA GLY A 275 1.64 -5.73 38.52
C GLY A 275 1.81 -6.92 39.48
N GLU A 276 1.59 -8.15 39.00
CA GLU A 276 1.90 -9.39 39.74
C GLU A 276 3.40 -9.76 39.72
N CYS A 277 4.25 -8.97 39.04
CA CYS A 277 5.70 -9.17 38.94
C CYS A 277 6.54 -8.15 39.75
N GLU A 278 5.92 -7.42 40.68
CA GLU A 278 6.60 -6.71 41.80
C GLU A 278 6.53 -7.53 43.10
#